data_AF-A0A525W8Q5-F1
#
_entry.id   AF-A0A525W8Q5-F1
#
_cell.length_a   1.000
_cell.length_b   1.000
_cell.length_c   1.000
_cell.angle_alpha   90.00
_cell.angle_beta   90.00
_cell.angle_gamma   90.00
#
_symmetry.space_group_name_H-M   'P 1'
#
loop_
_entity.id
_entity.type
_entity.pdbx_description
1 polymer ?
#
loop_
_entity_poly.entity_id
_entity_poly.type
_entity_poly.pdbx_seq_one_letter_code
_entity_poly.pdbx_strand_id
1 'polypeptide(L)'
;MLTGEIRIQIDRIWDVFWSGGISNPLEVIEQITYLLFLRRLDDLQTLEENKSTRLKKPMERRVFPEGKDARGRAYDDLRWSRFKHLAPAEMYNVVGEHVFPFLRTLGGDDSTYAHHMKDARFTIPTPAVLAKVVDLLDAVPMEDRDTKGDIYEYMLGKIASAGQNGQFRTPRHIIRLMVEMTAPQPTDLICDPACGTAGFLVAAGEYLRQHHQNIFHDEKLKEHFHHRMFNGFDFDNTMLRIGSMNMLLHGVENPDIRYQDSLAQDHAGEEEKYTLVLANPPFAGSLDYENTAKDLLQIVKTKKTELLFLALFLRLLKPGGRAAVIVPEGVLFGSSTAHKELRRLLVEEQKLDAVISLPSGVFKPYAGVSTAILLFTKTNSGGTEHVWFYDVEADGRSLDDKRTPLLSDDKLGPVPRIALAEEEHAKNNLPDILARWAQRDRSEHERARTDQSFCIPKTEIAALGYDLSLNRYKEIVYQEIQHRSPKEILADLDKLESEIQREMKELDGMLR
;
A
#
# COMPACT_ATOMS: atom_id res chain seq x y z
N MET A 1 13.33 2.34 -8.50
CA MET A 1 12.46 3.01 -9.50
C MET A 1 12.72 2.39 -10.86
N LEU A 2 11.65 1.91 -11.52
CA LEU A 2 11.73 1.37 -12.88
C LEU A 2 12.15 2.43 -13.90
N THR A 3 13.06 2.04 -14.80
CA THR A 3 13.38 2.80 -16.00
C THR A 3 12.21 2.76 -17.01
N GLY A 4 12.16 3.74 -17.92
CA GLY A 4 11.14 3.77 -18.97
C GLY A 4 11.17 2.54 -19.88
N GLU A 5 12.36 2.00 -20.14
CA GLU A 5 12.56 0.79 -20.96
C GLU A 5 11.91 -0.45 -20.32
N ILE A 6 12.09 -0.64 -19.01
CA ILE A 6 11.49 -1.77 -18.28
C ILE A 6 9.96 -1.63 -18.29
N ARG A 7 9.42 -0.43 -18.08
CA ARG A 7 7.96 -0.21 -18.18
C ARG A 7 7.41 -0.63 -19.55
N ILE A 8 8.07 -0.20 -20.64
CA ILE A 8 7.68 -0.59 -22.00
C ILE A 8 7.73 -2.11 -22.21
N GLN A 9 8.73 -2.80 -21.63
CA GLN A 9 8.79 -4.26 -21.72
C GLN A 9 7.61 -4.93 -20.99
N ILE A 10 7.26 -4.46 -19.79
CA ILE A 10 6.11 -4.96 -19.04
C ILE A 10 4.80 -4.67 -19.78
N ASP A 11 4.68 -3.50 -20.42
CA ASP A 11 3.54 -3.14 -21.26
C ASP A 11 3.37 -4.14 -22.40
N ARG A 12 4.46 -4.51 -23.08
CA ARG A 12 4.43 -5.51 -24.15
C ARG A 12 4.02 -6.88 -23.64
N ILE A 13 4.47 -7.32 -22.47
CA ILE A 13 4.05 -8.60 -21.88
C ILE A 13 2.52 -8.60 -21.68
N TRP A 14 1.99 -7.51 -21.12
CA TRP A 14 0.55 -7.35 -20.93
C TRP A 14 -0.23 -7.43 -22.26
N ASP A 15 0.24 -6.70 -23.28
CA ASP A 15 -0.38 -6.70 -24.61
C ASP A 15 -0.37 -8.08 -25.28
N VAL A 16 0.67 -8.88 -25.03
CA VAL A 16 0.74 -10.27 -25.51
C VAL A 16 -0.32 -11.15 -24.86
N PHE A 17 -0.54 -11.02 -23.56
CA PHE A 17 -1.63 -11.75 -22.90
C PHE A 17 -3.00 -11.31 -23.40
N TRP A 18 -3.21 -10.00 -23.55
CA TRP A 18 -4.47 -9.44 -24.03
C TRP A 18 -4.79 -9.90 -25.46
N SER A 19 -3.84 -9.72 -26.38
CA SER A 19 -3.98 -10.18 -27.77
C SER A 19 -4.03 -11.71 -27.90
N GLY A 20 -3.48 -12.42 -26.91
CA GLY A 20 -3.53 -13.87 -26.79
C GLY A 20 -4.88 -14.43 -26.33
N GLY A 21 -5.79 -13.59 -25.84
CA GLY A 21 -7.16 -13.98 -25.46
C GLY A 21 -7.44 -13.99 -23.95
N ILE A 22 -6.51 -13.52 -23.10
CA ILE A 22 -6.79 -13.31 -21.67
C ILE A 22 -7.24 -11.87 -21.45
N SER A 23 -8.54 -11.67 -21.23
CA SER A 23 -9.15 -10.35 -21.01
C SER A 23 -9.25 -9.94 -19.54
N ASN A 24 -9.06 -10.87 -18.59
CA ASN A 24 -9.10 -10.58 -17.16
C ASN A 24 -7.72 -10.12 -16.65
N PRO A 25 -7.56 -8.86 -16.19
CA PRO A 25 -6.29 -8.35 -15.64
C PRO A 25 -5.72 -9.18 -14.49
N LEU A 26 -6.58 -9.72 -13.62
CA LEU A 26 -6.14 -10.54 -12.48
C LEU A 26 -5.48 -11.83 -12.95
N GLU A 27 -6.08 -12.46 -13.96
CA GLU A 27 -5.56 -13.69 -14.54
C GLU A 27 -4.19 -13.47 -15.20
N VAL A 28 -4.04 -12.35 -15.93
CA VAL A 28 -2.74 -11.96 -16.52
C VAL A 28 -1.66 -11.83 -15.45
N ILE A 29 -1.97 -11.15 -14.34
CA ILE A 29 -1.05 -10.98 -13.23
C ILE A 29 -0.70 -12.31 -12.60
N GLU A 30 -1.68 -13.18 -12.34
CA GLU A 30 -1.42 -14.51 -11.80
C GLU A 30 -0.46 -15.31 -12.68
N GLN A 31 -0.72 -15.39 -13.99
CA GLN A 31 0.13 -16.14 -14.91
C GLN A 31 1.56 -15.59 -14.94
N ILE A 32 1.72 -14.27 -15.00
CA ILE A 32 3.05 -13.65 -14.94
C ILE A 32 3.71 -13.92 -13.58
N THR A 33 2.95 -13.88 -12.49
CA THR A 33 3.50 -14.12 -11.15
C THR A 33 4.02 -15.56 -11.03
N TYR A 34 3.30 -16.56 -11.55
CA TYR A 34 3.78 -17.94 -11.57
C TYR A 34 5.09 -18.06 -12.36
N LEU A 35 5.18 -17.44 -13.53
CA LEU A 35 6.40 -17.46 -14.36
C LEU A 35 7.58 -16.77 -13.70
N LEU A 36 7.37 -15.59 -13.09
CA LEU A 36 8.39 -14.88 -12.33
C LEU A 36 8.86 -15.69 -11.11
N PHE A 37 7.91 -16.34 -10.42
CA PHE A 37 8.22 -17.21 -9.30
C PHE A 37 9.06 -18.41 -9.74
N LEU A 38 8.71 -19.05 -10.85
CA LEU A 38 9.51 -20.15 -11.42
C LEU A 38 10.93 -19.74 -11.77
N ARG A 39 11.10 -18.57 -12.38
CA ARG A 39 12.42 -18.00 -12.64
C ARG A 39 13.19 -17.78 -11.34
N ARG A 40 12.54 -17.25 -10.30
CA ARG A 40 13.15 -17.05 -8.98
C ARG A 40 13.57 -18.37 -8.31
N LEU A 41 12.75 -19.41 -8.40
CA LEU A 41 13.08 -20.74 -7.87
C LEU A 41 14.34 -21.31 -8.54
N ASP A 42 14.47 -21.11 -9.85
CA ASP A 42 15.65 -21.52 -10.60
C ASP A 42 16.90 -20.69 -10.23
N ASP A 43 16.75 -19.38 -10.03
CA ASP A 43 17.84 -18.52 -9.52
C ASP A 43 18.36 -19.01 -8.16
N LEU A 44 17.44 -19.38 -7.24
CA LEU A 44 17.78 -19.87 -5.90
C LEU A 44 18.49 -21.22 -5.97
N GLN A 45 18.01 -22.15 -6.79
CA GLN A 45 18.65 -23.43 -7.05
C GLN A 45 20.08 -23.22 -7.60
N THR A 46 20.22 -22.33 -8.59
CA THR A 46 21.51 -22.02 -9.23
C THR A 46 22.50 -21.39 -8.23
N LEU A 47 22.01 -20.50 -7.36
CA LEU A 47 22.82 -19.91 -6.28
C LEU A 47 23.34 -20.98 -5.32
N GLU A 48 22.49 -21.92 -4.90
CA GLU A 48 22.86 -23.03 -4.02
C GLU A 48 23.80 -24.03 -4.71
N GLU A 49 23.62 -24.30 -6.00
CA GLU A 49 24.53 -25.11 -6.82
C GLU A 49 25.93 -24.47 -6.88
N ASN A 50 26.00 -23.15 -7.11
CA ASN A 50 27.24 -22.39 -7.11
C ASN A 50 27.92 -22.37 -5.73
N LYS A 51 27.14 -22.19 -4.65
CA LYS A 51 27.62 -22.23 -3.26
C LYS A 51 28.19 -23.60 -2.91
N SER A 52 27.45 -24.67 -3.22
CA SER A 52 27.84 -26.07 -3.03
C SER A 52 29.15 -26.37 -3.75
N THR A 53 29.25 -26.00 -5.03
CA THR A 53 30.46 -26.18 -5.85
C THR A 53 31.66 -25.44 -5.28
N ARG A 54 31.48 -24.17 -4.87
CA ARG A 54 32.55 -23.32 -4.32
C ARG A 54 33.03 -23.81 -2.95
N LEU A 55 32.11 -24.21 -2.08
CA LEU A 55 32.41 -24.64 -0.71
C LEU A 55 32.73 -26.14 -0.61
N LYS A 56 32.53 -26.91 -1.69
CA LYS A 56 32.61 -28.38 -1.72
C LYS A 56 31.78 -29.05 -0.63
N LYS A 57 30.62 -28.47 -0.32
CA LYS A 57 29.65 -28.99 0.65
C LYS A 57 28.36 -29.37 -0.08
N PRO A 58 27.59 -30.35 0.40
CA PRO A 58 26.26 -30.62 -0.13
C PRO A 58 25.40 -29.36 -0.15
N MET A 59 24.49 -29.25 -1.11
CA MET A 59 23.50 -28.17 -1.13
C MET A 59 22.67 -28.23 0.16
N GLU A 60 22.56 -27.09 0.84
CA GLU A 60 21.75 -26.98 2.06
C GLU A 60 20.26 -26.98 1.70
N ARG A 61 19.90 -26.35 0.56
CA ARG A 61 18.53 -26.28 0.06
C ARG A 61 18.51 -26.66 -1.42
N ARG A 62 17.69 -27.66 -1.77
CA ARG A 62 17.42 -28.06 -3.15
C ARG A 62 15.95 -27.83 -3.45
N VAL A 63 15.67 -26.92 -4.38
CA VAL A 63 14.32 -26.52 -4.79
C VAL A 63 13.74 -27.54 -5.76
N PHE A 64 14.50 -27.91 -6.79
CA PHE A 64 14.12 -28.92 -7.77
C PHE A 64 14.74 -30.27 -7.38
N PRO A 65 13.92 -31.27 -6.99
CA PRO A 65 14.42 -32.58 -6.56
C PRO A 65 15.22 -33.31 -7.65
N GLU A 66 15.98 -34.33 -7.26
CA GLU A 66 16.57 -35.25 -8.24
C GLU A 66 15.53 -36.27 -8.72
N GLY A 67 15.75 -36.83 -9.92
CA GLY A 67 14.87 -37.84 -10.49
C GLY A 67 13.76 -37.26 -11.38
N LYS A 68 12.62 -37.94 -11.39
CA LYS A 68 11.49 -37.67 -12.30
C LYS A 68 10.21 -37.43 -11.52
N ASP A 69 9.33 -36.62 -12.10
CA ASP A 69 7.98 -36.46 -11.58
C ASP A 69 7.11 -37.70 -11.85
N ALA A 70 5.87 -37.68 -11.34
CA ALA A 70 4.91 -38.77 -11.49
C ALA A 70 4.55 -39.10 -12.95
N ARG A 71 4.86 -38.21 -13.91
CA ARG A 71 4.61 -38.37 -15.34
C ARG A 71 5.88 -38.75 -16.11
N GLY A 72 7.01 -38.97 -15.42
CA GLY A 72 8.25 -39.46 -16.00
C GLY A 72 9.17 -38.41 -16.59
N ARG A 73 8.91 -37.11 -16.39
CA ARG A 73 9.78 -36.00 -16.82
C ARG A 73 10.77 -35.66 -15.71
N ALA A 74 12.01 -35.34 -16.08
CA ALA A 74 13.04 -35.01 -15.09
C ALA A 74 12.72 -33.67 -14.42
N TYR A 75 12.89 -33.57 -13.09
CA TYR A 75 12.69 -32.30 -12.37
C TYR A 75 13.63 -31.19 -12.85
N ASP A 76 14.80 -31.51 -13.41
CA ASP A 76 15.69 -30.52 -14.00
C ASP A 76 15.03 -29.81 -15.20
N ASP A 77 14.20 -30.51 -15.99
CA ASP A 77 13.50 -29.93 -17.15
C ASP A 77 12.48 -28.85 -16.75
N LEU A 78 12.04 -28.83 -15.48
CA LEU A 78 11.05 -27.87 -14.97
C LEU A 78 11.69 -26.51 -14.63
N ARG A 79 13.02 -26.41 -14.66
CA ARG A 79 13.76 -25.18 -14.37
C ARG A 79 13.60 -24.17 -15.52
N TRP A 80 13.46 -22.89 -15.17
CA TRP A 80 13.36 -21.78 -16.13
C TRP A 80 14.48 -21.82 -17.18
N SER A 81 15.73 -21.95 -16.73
CA SER A 81 16.94 -22.06 -17.54
C SER A 81 16.98 -23.26 -18.49
N ARG A 82 16.08 -24.24 -18.32
CA ARG A 82 15.95 -25.40 -19.19
C ARG A 82 14.78 -25.23 -20.16
N PHE A 83 13.56 -25.10 -19.65
CA PHE A 83 12.38 -25.14 -20.51
C PHE A 83 12.31 -23.95 -21.47
N LYS A 84 12.93 -22.81 -21.14
CA LYS A 84 12.94 -21.62 -22.02
C LYS A 84 13.58 -21.88 -23.39
N HIS A 85 14.42 -22.91 -23.50
CA HIS A 85 15.08 -23.30 -24.75
C HIS A 85 14.33 -24.39 -25.53
N LEU A 86 13.20 -24.89 -25.01
CA LEU A 86 12.39 -25.91 -25.69
C LEU A 86 11.54 -25.30 -26.80
N ALA A 87 11.16 -26.12 -27.77
CA ALA A 87 10.21 -25.71 -28.81
C ALA A 87 8.86 -25.31 -28.16
N PRO A 88 8.12 -24.32 -28.71
CA PRO A 88 6.92 -23.78 -28.06
C PRO A 88 5.90 -24.83 -27.61
N ALA A 89 5.64 -25.84 -28.44
CA ALA A 89 4.70 -26.92 -28.12
C ALA A 89 5.18 -27.78 -26.94
N GLU A 90 6.48 -28.07 -26.87
CA GLU A 90 7.05 -28.83 -25.76
C GLU A 90 7.10 -27.98 -24.48
N MET A 91 7.54 -26.72 -24.58
CA MET A 91 7.53 -25.78 -23.46
C MET A 91 6.13 -25.66 -22.84
N TYR A 92 5.10 -25.55 -23.68
CA TYR A 92 3.71 -25.49 -23.23
C TYR A 92 3.28 -26.74 -22.49
N ASN A 93 3.67 -27.92 -22.97
CA ASN A 93 3.42 -29.17 -22.27
C ASN A 93 4.18 -29.24 -20.94
N VAL A 94 5.47 -28.90 -20.90
CA VAL A 94 6.28 -28.87 -19.67
C VAL A 94 5.67 -27.94 -18.63
N VAL A 95 5.36 -26.70 -19.02
CA VAL A 95 4.81 -25.71 -18.10
C VAL A 95 3.43 -26.14 -17.59
N GLY A 96 2.50 -26.50 -18.48
CA GLY A 96 1.13 -26.85 -18.09
C GLY A 96 1.01 -28.16 -17.31
N GLU A 97 1.68 -29.23 -17.77
CA GLU A 97 1.45 -30.59 -17.28
C GLU A 97 2.45 -31.07 -16.22
N HIS A 98 3.57 -30.38 -16.04
CA HIS A 98 4.63 -30.78 -15.11
C HIS A 98 4.96 -29.67 -14.10
N VAL A 99 5.20 -28.45 -14.57
CA VAL A 99 5.60 -27.33 -13.71
C VAL A 99 4.48 -26.90 -12.77
N PHE A 100 3.26 -26.68 -13.25
CA PHE A 100 2.15 -26.27 -12.38
C PHE A 100 1.79 -27.33 -11.34
N PRO A 101 1.71 -28.63 -11.67
CA PRO A 101 1.60 -29.69 -10.66
C PRO A 101 2.73 -29.67 -9.63
N PHE A 102 3.98 -29.44 -10.05
CA PHE A 102 5.10 -29.29 -9.13
C PHE A 102 4.94 -28.09 -8.19
N LEU A 103 4.53 -26.93 -8.71
CA LEU A 103 4.27 -25.72 -7.92
C LEU A 103 3.22 -25.96 -6.82
N ARG A 104 2.17 -26.73 -7.10
CA ARG A 104 1.13 -27.09 -6.11
C ARG A 104 1.65 -27.96 -4.96
N THR A 105 2.78 -28.62 -5.16
CA THR A 105 3.43 -29.46 -4.13
C THR A 105 4.59 -28.75 -3.42
N LEU A 106 4.92 -27.55 -3.84
CA LEU A 106 6.11 -26.82 -3.39
C LEU A 106 5.85 -26.20 -2.02
N GLY A 107 6.66 -26.56 -1.01
CA GLY A 107 6.67 -25.91 0.31
C GLY A 107 6.29 -26.77 1.52
N GLY A 108 6.01 -28.07 1.35
CA GLY A 108 5.58 -28.93 2.48
C GLY A 108 4.24 -28.49 3.09
N ASP A 109 3.74 -29.24 4.07
CA ASP A 109 2.41 -28.99 4.67
C ASP A 109 2.33 -27.67 5.48
N ASP A 110 3.47 -27.05 5.83
CA ASP A 110 3.55 -25.94 6.80
C ASP A 110 3.97 -24.57 6.22
N SER A 111 4.26 -24.43 4.92
CA SER A 111 4.63 -23.10 4.36
C SER A 111 3.45 -22.33 3.76
N THR A 112 3.44 -21.02 3.94
CA THR A 112 2.40 -20.12 3.41
C THR A 112 2.26 -20.24 1.89
N TYR A 113 3.35 -20.51 1.16
CA TYR A 113 3.34 -20.68 -0.29
C TYR A 113 2.62 -21.94 -0.73
N ALA A 114 2.82 -23.07 -0.04
CA ALA A 114 2.18 -24.33 -0.38
C ALA A 114 0.66 -24.18 -0.34
N HIS A 115 0.15 -23.44 0.64
CA HIS A 115 -1.28 -23.15 0.77
C HIS A 115 -1.82 -22.37 -0.44
N HIS A 116 -1.16 -21.27 -0.82
CA HIS A 116 -1.63 -20.42 -1.92
C HIS A 116 -1.37 -20.98 -3.32
N MET A 117 -0.36 -21.85 -3.46
CA MET A 117 -0.02 -22.50 -4.73
C MET A 117 -0.86 -23.75 -5.00
N LYS A 118 -1.55 -24.31 -4.00
CA LYS A 118 -2.37 -25.54 -4.13
C LYS A 118 -3.38 -25.48 -5.27
N ASP A 119 -3.98 -24.30 -5.48
CA ASP A 119 -4.99 -24.07 -6.51
C ASP A 119 -4.43 -23.36 -7.75
N ALA A 120 -3.11 -23.29 -7.92
CA ALA A 120 -2.49 -22.65 -9.08
C ALA A 120 -2.93 -23.32 -10.39
N ARG A 121 -3.49 -22.54 -11.33
CA ARG A 121 -3.98 -23.02 -12.64
C ARG A 121 -3.20 -22.39 -13.77
N PHE A 122 -2.77 -23.22 -14.72
CA PHE A 122 -2.18 -22.77 -15.97
C PHE A 122 -3.31 -22.42 -16.93
N THR A 123 -3.37 -21.15 -17.35
CA THR A 123 -4.47 -20.64 -18.20
C THR A 123 -3.99 -19.94 -19.46
N ILE A 124 -2.68 -19.92 -19.70
CA ILE A 124 -2.11 -19.35 -20.93
C ILE A 124 -2.68 -20.13 -22.13
N PRO A 125 -3.33 -19.47 -23.10
CA PRO A 125 -4.22 -20.17 -24.04
C PRO A 125 -3.51 -20.93 -25.15
N THR A 126 -2.30 -20.51 -25.54
CA THR A 126 -1.58 -21.14 -26.65
C THR A 126 -0.06 -21.23 -26.42
N PRO A 127 0.62 -22.20 -27.06
CA PRO A 127 2.08 -22.31 -27.05
C PRO A 127 2.81 -21.05 -27.51
N ALA A 128 2.26 -20.36 -28.51
CA ALA A 128 2.88 -19.14 -29.06
C ALA A 128 2.85 -17.97 -28.05
N VAL A 129 1.74 -17.83 -27.31
CA VAL A 129 1.63 -16.82 -26.25
C VAL A 129 2.61 -17.11 -25.14
N LEU A 130 2.68 -18.36 -24.65
CA LEU A 130 3.65 -18.74 -23.62
C LEU A 130 5.08 -18.46 -24.04
N ALA A 131 5.50 -18.91 -25.23
CA ALA A 131 6.87 -18.71 -25.71
C ALA A 131 7.24 -17.22 -25.76
N LYS A 132 6.35 -16.39 -26.33
CA LYS A 132 6.58 -14.94 -26.41
C LYS A 132 6.66 -14.27 -25.03
N VAL A 133 5.81 -14.69 -24.09
CA VAL A 133 5.86 -14.18 -22.71
C VAL A 133 7.15 -14.61 -22.02
N VAL A 134 7.57 -15.87 -22.16
CA VAL A 134 8.82 -16.37 -21.59
C VAL A 134 10.02 -15.61 -22.14
N ASP A 135 10.09 -15.37 -23.45
CA ASP A 135 11.16 -14.58 -24.08
C ASP A 135 11.22 -13.15 -23.55
N LEU A 136 10.05 -12.50 -23.46
CA LEU A 136 9.96 -11.14 -22.93
C LEU A 136 10.36 -11.08 -21.46
N LEU A 137 9.89 -12.03 -20.65
CA LEU A 137 10.23 -12.12 -19.23
C LEU A 137 11.71 -12.43 -19.02
N ASP A 138 12.34 -13.28 -19.84
CA ASP A 138 13.77 -13.63 -19.72
C ASP A 138 14.67 -12.40 -19.90
N ALA A 139 14.28 -11.49 -20.82
CA ALA A 139 14.97 -10.23 -21.09
C ALA A 139 14.83 -9.19 -19.97
N VAL A 140 13.90 -9.39 -19.03
CA VAL A 140 13.76 -8.51 -17.87
C VAL A 140 14.92 -8.74 -16.90
N PRO A 141 15.63 -7.69 -16.45
CA PRO A 141 16.72 -7.83 -15.49
C PRO A 141 16.18 -8.31 -14.13
N MET A 142 16.65 -9.47 -13.69
CA MET A 142 16.22 -10.16 -12.45
C MET A 142 17.37 -10.31 -11.45
N GLU A 143 18.41 -9.49 -11.54
CA GLU A 143 19.56 -9.59 -10.63
C GLU A 143 19.31 -8.77 -9.35
N ASP A 144 18.72 -7.59 -9.51
CA ASP A 144 18.37 -6.70 -8.42
C ASP A 144 16.95 -6.98 -7.90
N ARG A 145 16.84 -7.24 -6.59
CA ARG A 145 15.57 -7.48 -5.90
C ARG A 145 14.65 -6.26 -6.01
N ASP A 146 15.20 -5.05 -5.86
CA ASP A 146 14.38 -3.84 -5.87
C ASP A 146 13.74 -3.66 -7.24
N THR A 147 14.47 -3.99 -8.30
CA THR A 147 13.92 -4.08 -9.67
C THR A 147 12.78 -5.10 -9.78
N LYS A 148 12.89 -6.32 -9.21
CA LYS A 148 11.81 -7.33 -9.25
C LYS A 148 10.54 -6.84 -8.57
N GLY A 149 10.70 -6.29 -7.38
CA GLY A 149 9.61 -5.78 -6.57
C GLY A 149 8.90 -4.61 -7.24
N ASP A 150 9.68 -3.65 -7.73
CA ASP A 150 9.19 -2.50 -8.49
C ASP A 150 8.38 -2.92 -9.74
N ILE A 151 8.85 -3.94 -10.48
CA ILE A 151 8.15 -4.47 -11.65
C ILE A 151 6.81 -5.03 -11.26
N TYR A 152 6.79 -5.84 -10.20
CA TYR A 152 5.57 -6.46 -9.72
C TYR A 152 4.55 -5.40 -9.27
N GLU A 153 5.01 -4.39 -8.53
CA GLU A 153 4.14 -3.29 -8.10
C GLU A 153 3.63 -2.42 -9.24
N TYR A 154 4.45 -2.20 -10.27
CA TYR A 154 4.00 -1.52 -11.49
C TYR A 154 2.89 -2.30 -12.19
N MET A 155 3.05 -3.61 -12.31
CA MET A 155 2.00 -4.46 -12.88
C MET A 155 0.72 -4.41 -12.06
N LEU A 156 0.81 -4.52 -10.73
CA LEU A 156 -0.36 -4.41 -9.86
C LEU A 156 -1.04 -3.05 -9.99
N GLY A 157 -0.28 -1.98 -10.24
CA GLY A 157 -0.80 -0.65 -10.58
C GLY A 157 -1.66 -0.63 -11.85
N LYS A 158 -1.39 -1.50 -12.83
CA LYS A 158 -2.18 -1.59 -14.06
C LYS A 158 -3.54 -2.24 -13.89
N ILE A 159 -3.66 -3.27 -13.04
CA ILE A 159 -5.00 -3.78 -12.65
C ILE A 159 -5.86 -2.63 -12.14
N ALA A 160 -5.22 -1.77 -11.35
CA ALA A 160 -5.87 -0.72 -10.63
C ALA A 160 -6.45 0.37 -11.57
N SER A 161 -5.81 0.63 -12.71
CA SER A 161 -6.35 1.51 -13.76
C SER A 161 -7.51 0.92 -14.57
N ALA A 162 -7.72 -0.41 -14.54
CA ALA A 162 -8.74 -1.08 -15.34
C ALA A 162 -10.16 -1.02 -14.73
N GLY A 163 -10.32 -0.44 -13.54
CA GLY A 163 -11.62 -0.04 -12.96
C GLY A 163 -12.63 -1.14 -12.63
N GLN A 164 -12.30 -2.42 -12.85
CA GLN A 164 -13.32 -3.49 -12.86
C GLN A 164 -13.70 -4.10 -11.50
N ASN A 165 -12.88 -3.98 -10.44
CA ASN A 165 -13.06 -4.86 -9.27
C ASN A 165 -13.31 -4.19 -7.92
N GLY A 166 -13.50 -2.87 -7.83
CA GLY A 166 -13.94 -2.22 -6.56
C GLY A 166 -13.05 -2.44 -5.33
N GLN A 167 -11.84 -2.99 -5.51
CA GLN A 167 -10.87 -3.25 -4.45
C GLN A 167 -10.01 -2.00 -4.25
N PHE A 168 -10.14 -1.36 -3.10
CA PHE A 168 -9.46 -0.12 -2.75
C PHE A 168 -7.96 -0.39 -2.55
N ARG A 169 -7.11 0.12 -3.45
CA ARG A 169 -5.66 0.10 -3.26
C ARG A 169 -5.19 1.37 -2.57
N THR A 170 -4.31 1.21 -1.59
CA THR A 170 -3.61 2.34 -0.96
C THR A 170 -2.51 2.85 -1.89
N PRO A 171 -2.45 4.16 -2.18
CA PRO A 171 -1.36 4.74 -2.95
C PRO A 171 -0.01 4.54 -2.26
N ARG A 172 1.03 4.24 -3.05
CA ARG A 172 2.36 3.85 -2.54
C ARG A 172 3.02 4.90 -1.66
N HIS A 173 2.89 6.17 -2.03
CA HIS A 173 3.45 7.29 -1.28
C HIS A 173 2.75 7.48 0.08
N ILE A 174 1.46 7.11 0.20
CA ILE A 174 0.73 7.11 1.47
C ILE A 174 1.12 5.92 2.34
N ILE A 175 1.26 4.72 1.75
CA ILE A 175 1.83 3.55 2.45
C ILE A 175 3.19 3.92 3.05
N ARG A 176 4.08 4.48 2.22
CA ARG A 176 5.42 4.87 2.64
C ARG A 176 5.37 5.93 3.73
N LEU A 177 4.49 6.93 3.65
CA LEU A 177 4.33 7.92 4.72
C LEU A 177 4.03 7.23 6.06
N MET A 178 3.04 6.34 6.10
CA MET A 178 2.64 5.66 7.34
C MET A 178 3.77 4.78 7.90
N VAL A 179 4.52 4.09 7.04
CA VAL A 179 5.70 3.31 7.45
C VAL A 179 6.79 4.21 8.03
N GLU A 180 7.14 5.30 7.36
CA GLU A 180 8.16 6.25 7.83
C GLU A 180 7.76 6.89 9.17
N MET A 181 6.48 7.23 9.34
CA MET A 181 5.96 7.80 10.59
C MET A 181 5.98 6.80 11.77
N THR A 182 5.75 5.52 11.50
CA THR A 182 5.75 4.47 12.52
C THR A 182 7.14 3.90 12.79
N ALA A 183 8.09 4.08 11.88
CA ALA A 183 9.47 3.63 11.99
C ALA A 183 9.59 2.19 12.52
N PRO A 184 9.18 1.16 11.74
CA PRO A 184 9.27 -0.24 12.14
C PRO A 184 10.66 -0.62 12.65
N GLN A 185 10.71 -1.45 13.68
CA GLN A 185 11.93 -1.90 14.33
C GLN A 185 12.24 -3.36 14.02
N PRO A 186 13.52 -3.80 14.06
CA PRO A 186 13.94 -5.18 13.80
C PRO A 186 13.21 -6.26 14.61
N THR A 187 12.68 -5.91 15.77
CA THR A 187 11.99 -6.83 16.69
C THR A 187 10.47 -6.74 16.60
N ASP A 188 9.93 -5.90 15.71
CA ASP A 188 8.48 -5.73 15.59
C ASP A 188 7.82 -7.00 15.05
N LEU A 189 6.56 -7.19 15.46
CA LEU A 189 5.59 -8.10 14.84
C LEU A 189 4.53 -7.22 14.18
N ILE A 190 4.58 -7.18 12.85
CA ILE A 190 3.80 -6.28 12.00
C ILE A 190 2.61 -7.05 11.44
N CYS A 191 1.42 -6.47 11.61
CA CYS A 191 0.17 -7.02 11.10
C CYS A 191 -0.55 -6.05 10.18
N ASP A 192 -1.06 -6.58 9.07
CA ASP A 192 -2.05 -5.92 8.21
C ASP A 192 -3.28 -6.85 8.08
N PRO A 193 -4.37 -6.60 8.83
CA PRO A 193 -5.55 -7.47 8.83
C PRO A 193 -6.51 -7.22 7.66
N ALA A 194 -6.11 -6.40 6.69
CA ALA A 194 -6.79 -6.21 5.41
C ALA A 194 -5.73 -6.04 4.31
N CYS A 195 -4.83 -7.02 4.21
CA CYS A 195 -3.54 -6.83 3.55
C CYS A 195 -3.63 -6.65 2.04
N GLY A 196 -4.70 -7.16 1.40
CA GLY A 196 -4.82 -7.22 -0.04
C GLY A 196 -3.54 -7.81 -0.65
N THR A 197 -2.86 -7.00 -1.44
CA THR A 197 -1.59 -7.36 -2.08
C THR A 197 -0.35 -7.20 -1.18
N ALA A 198 -0.50 -7.12 0.14
CA ALA A 198 0.57 -6.93 1.14
C ALA A 198 1.39 -5.63 1.00
N GLY A 199 0.78 -4.53 0.54
CA GLY A 199 1.49 -3.29 0.24
C GLY A 199 2.20 -2.65 1.45
N PHE A 200 1.55 -2.64 2.62
CA PHE A 200 2.16 -2.15 3.86
C PHE A 200 3.30 -3.04 4.36
N LEU A 201 3.13 -4.36 4.29
CA LEU A 201 4.14 -5.32 4.73
C LEU A 201 5.41 -5.24 3.86
N VAL A 202 5.24 -5.09 2.55
CA VAL A 202 6.36 -4.87 1.62
C VAL A 202 7.12 -3.58 1.98
N ALA A 203 6.41 -2.46 2.12
CA ALA A 203 7.04 -1.17 2.43
C ALA A 203 7.73 -1.17 3.80
N ALA A 204 7.17 -1.85 4.80
CA ALA A 204 7.82 -2.04 6.10
C ALA A 204 9.10 -2.88 5.98
N GLY A 205 9.09 -3.95 5.17
CA GLY A 205 10.27 -4.75 4.88
C GLY A 205 11.38 -3.95 4.18
N GLU A 206 11.03 -3.09 3.24
CA GLU A 206 11.96 -2.19 2.57
C GLU A 206 12.57 -1.18 3.54
N TYR A 207 11.74 -0.55 4.38
CA TYR A 207 12.20 0.39 5.42
C TYR A 207 13.23 -0.27 6.34
N LEU A 208 12.94 -1.46 6.84
CA LEU A 208 13.84 -2.20 7.73
C LEU A 208 15.18 -2.52 7.05
N ARG A 209 15.19 -2.86 5.76
CA ARG A 209 16.43 -3.10 5.03
C ARG A 209 17.25 -1.83 4.85
N GLN A 210 16.60 -0.69 4.59
CA GLN A 210 17.27 0.59 4.37
C GLN A 210 17.85 1.14 5.68
N HIS A 211 17.08 1.08 6.77
CA HIS A 211 17.43 1.71 8.06
C HIS A 211 18.10 0.76 9.06
N HIS A 212 17.92 -0.56 8.91
CA HIS A 212 18.42 -1.58 9.84
C HIS A 212 19.16 -2.72 9.13
N GLN A 213 20.19 -2.38 8.35
CA GLN A 213 20.99 -3.34 7.56
C GLN A 213 21.56 -4.52 8.38
N ASN A 214 21.80 -4.31 9.68
CA ASN A 214 22.33 -5.32 10.59
C ASN A 214 21.37 -6.50 10.87
N ILE A 215 20.08 -6.41 10.49
CA ILE A 215 19.12 -7.52 10.61
C ILE A 215 19.68 -8.81 9.98
N PHE A 216 20.35 -8.70 8.84
CA PHE A 216 20.84 -9.87 8.08
C PHE A 216 22.20 -10.39 8.56
N HIS A 217 22.82 -9.72 9.55
CA HIS A 217 24.06 -10.17 10.17
C HIS A 217 23.81 -10.99 11.44
N ASP A 218 22.63 -10.85 12.05
CA ASP A 218 22.19 -11.64 13.21
C ASP A 218 21.21 -12.72 12.74
N GLU A 219 21.56 -13.99 12.95
CA GLU A 219 20.74 -15.10 12.47
C GLU A 219 19.33 -15.12 13.10
N LYS A 220 19.17 -14.67 14.35
CA LYS A 220 17.85 -14.61 15.00
C LYS A 220 16.98 -13.51 14.42
N LEU A 221 17.57 -12.34 14.13
CA LEU A 221 16.82 -11.23 13.51
C LEU A 221 16.49 -11.55 12.05
N LYS A 222 17.41 -12.21 11.34
CA LYS A 222 17.17 -12.73 10.00
C LYS A 222 16.04 -13.76 10.00
N GLU A 223 16.08 -14.76 10.87
CA GLU A 223 15.00 -15.74 11.03
C GLU A 223 13.67 -15.05 11.35
N HIS A 224 13.67 -14.10 12.29
CA HIS A 224 12.49 -13.31 12.63
C HIS A 224 11.92 -12.55 11.44
N PHE A 225 12.77 -11.84 10.69
CA PHE A 225 12.40 -11.10 9.48
C PHE A 225 11.75 -12.01 8.43
N HIS A 226 12.32 -13.18 8.19
CA HIS A 226 11.86 -14.08 7.14
C HIS A 226 10.62 -14.90 7.51
N HIS A 227 10.39 -15.20 8.79
CA HIS A 227 9.39 -16.21 9.21
C HIS A 227 8.34 -15.73 10.22
N ARG A 228 8.52 -14.60 10.91
CA ARG A 228 7.62 -14.20 12.02
C ARG A 228 7.15 -12.75 11.95
N MET A 229 7.97 -11.86 11.41
CA MET A 229 7.75 -10.42 11.47
C MET A 229 6.48 -9.96 10.74
N PHE A 230 6.18 -10.55 9.58
CA PHE A 230 5.13 -10.04 8.69
C PHE A 230 3.91 -10.95 8.69
N ASN A 231 2.76 -10.38 9.08
CA ASN A 231 1.50 -11.09 9.24
C ASN A 231 0.41 -10.34 8.45
N GLY A 232 -0.33 -11.03 7.61
CA GLY A 232 -1.32 -10.45 6.71
C GLY A 232 -2.59 -11.29 6.62
N PHE A 233 -3.75 -10.65 6.69
CA PHE A 233 -5.04 -11.31 6.58
C PHE A 233 -5.89 -10.67 5.49
N ASP A 234 -6.58 -11.51 4.73
CA ASP A 234 -7.54 -11.11 3.71
C ASP A 234 -8.56 -12.25 3.51
N PHE A 235 -9.74 -11.91 3.00
CA PHE A 235 -10.81 -12.87 2.71
C PHE A 235 -10.84 -13.25 1.21
N ASP A 236 -10.03 -12.63 0.36
CA ASP A 236 -9.88 -13.00 -1.05
C ASP A 236 -8.61 -13.84 -1.27
N ASN A 237 -8.79 -15.13 -1.59
CA ASN A 237 -7.68 -16.05 -1.90
C ASN A 237 -6.77 -15.55 -3.03
N THR A 238 -7.32 -14.79 -3.98
CA THR A 238 -6.55 -14.20 -5.07
C THR A 238 -5.60 -13.14 -4.53
N MET A 239 -6.09 -12.28 -3.63
CA MET A 239 -5.27 -11.25 -2.99
C MET A 239 -4.19 -11.86 -2.10
N LEU A 240 -4.52 -12.88 -1.32
CA LEU A 240 -3.55 -13.57 -0.47
C LEU A 240 -2.42 -14.21 -1.27
N ARG A 241 -2.75 -14.83 -2.41
CA ARG A 241 -1.75 -15.38 -3.34
C ARG A 241 -0.86 -14.28 -3.89
N ILE A 242 -1.45 -13.20 -4.41
CA ILE A 242 -0.72 -12.04 -4.94
C ILE A 242 0.16 -11.41 -3.85
N GLY A 243 -0.36 -11.21 -2.64
CA GLY A 243 0.36 -10.63 -1.50
C GLY A 243 1.53 -11.50 -1.04
N SER A 244 1.32 -12.82 -0.95
CA SER A 244 2.39 -13.78 -0.61
C SER A 244 3.51 -13.78 -1.63
N MET A 245 3.16 -13.74 -2.92
CA MET A 245 4.12 -13.63 -4.00
C MET A 245 4.82 -12.27 -4.00
N ASN A 246 4.11 -11.19 -3.71
CA ASN A 246 4.66 -9.86 -3.59
C ASN A 246 5.76 -9.80 -2.52
N MET A 247 5.46 -10.30 -1.33
CA MET A 247 6.42 -10.39 -0.22
C MET A 247 7.67 -11.20 -0.59
N LEU A 248 7.48 -12.32 -1.29
CA LEU A 248 8.60 -13.14 -1.75
C LEU A 248 9.48 -12.45 -2.79
N LEU A 249 8.88 -11.76 -3.75
CA LEU A 249 9.63 -10.99 -4.75
C LEU A 249 10.42 -9.83 -4.11
N HIS A 250 9.92 -9.30 -2.99
CA HIS A 250 10.63 -8.35 -2.12
C HIS A 250 11.53 -9.04 -1.05
N GLY A 251 11.78 -10.34 -1.23
CA GLY A 251 12.79 -11.10 -0.49
C GLY A 251 12.41 -11.50 0.93
N VAL A 252 11.12 -11.55 1.27
CA VAL A 252 10.62 -12.15 2.51
C VAL A 252 10.28 -13.61 2.23
N GLU A 253 10.88 -14.54 2.97
CA GLU A 253 10.92 -15.94 2.55
C GLU A 253 9.75 -16.78 3.02
N ASN A 254 9.06 -16.41 4.10
CA ASN A 254 7.90 -17.12 4.62
C ASN A 254 7.04 -16.18 5.50
N PRO A 255 6.43 -15.14 4.91
CA PRO A 255 5.49 -14.29 5.64
C PRO A 255 4.26 -15.12 6.05
N ASP A 256 3.61 -14.74 7.14
CA ASP A 256 2.35 -15.36 7.55
C ASP A 256 1.17 -14.64 6.87
N ILE A 257 0.73 -15.13 5.72
CA ILE A 257 -0.40 -14.56 4.96
C ILE A 257 -1.49 -15.61 4.85
N ARG A 258 -2.61 -15.40 5.55
CA ARG A 258 -3.66 -16.42 5.73
C ARG A 258 -5.04 -15.91 5.35
N TYR A 259 -5.87 -16.84 4.90
CA TYR A 259 -7.28 -16.58 4.72
C TYR A 259 -7.94 -16.35 6.07
N GLN A 260 -8.52 -15.17 6.23
CA GLN A 260 -9.22 -14.81 7.44
C GLN A 260 -10.23 -13.72 7.13
N ASP A 261 -11.50 -13.99 7.46
CA ASP A 261 -12.48 -12.93 7.63
C ASP A 261 -12.20 -12.27 8.99
N SER A 262 -11.44 -11.18 8.95
CA SER A 262 -10.92 -10.48 10.12
C SER A 262 -11.98 -10.05 11.14
N LEU A 263 -13.26 -9.96 10.73
CA LEU A 263 -14.37 -9.56 11.60
C LEU A 263 -15.26 -10.72 12.03
N ALA A 264 -15.03 -11.94 11.53
CA ALA A 264 -15.81 -13.13 11.85
C ALA A 264 -15.45 -13.74 13.22
N GLN A 265 -16.40 -14.47 13.81
CA GLN A 265 -16.27 -15.05 15.15
C GLN A 265 -15.25 -16.20 15.24
N ASP A 266 -14.87 -16.83 14.13
CA ASP A 266 -14.12 -18.10 14.10
C ASP A 266 -12.61 -17.98 14.32
N HIS A 267 -12.10 -16.79 14.67
CA HIS A 267 -10.66 -16.49 14.65
C HIS A 267 -10.11 -16.18 16.04
N ALA A 268 -10.28 -17.14 16.96
CA ALA A 268 -9.73 -17.08 18.31
C ALA A 268 -8.19 -17.16 18.31
N GLY A 269 -7.54 -16.39 19.20
CA GLY A 269 -6.13 -16.56 19.50
C GLY A 269 -5.17 -15.71 18.67
N GLU A 270 -5.64 -14.64 18.02
CA GLU A 270 -4.80 -13.57 17.46
C GLU A 270 -4.79 -12.30 18.34
N GLU A 271 -5.35 -12.36 19.55
CA GLU A 271 -5.41 -11.21 20.46
C GLU A 271 -4.03 -10.87 21.04
N GLU A 272 -3.75 -9.57 21.17
CA GLU A 272 -2.58 -9.01 21.86
C GLU A 272 -1.21 -9.53 21.40
N LYS A 273 -1.05 -9.86 20.12
CA LYS A 273 0.22 -10.38 19.57
C LYS A 273 1.11 -9.31 18.97
N TYR A 274 0.51 -8.32 18.32
CA TYR A 274 1.23 -7.49 17.36
C TYR A 274 1.77 -6.22 18.01
N THR A 275 2.98 -5.82 17.58
CA THR A 275 3.63 -4.59 18.06
C THR A 275 3.36 -3.40 17.15
N LEU A 276 3.02 -3.68 15.89
CA LEU A 276 2.71 -2.68 14.88
C LEU A 276 1.55 -3.16 14.01
N VAL A 277 0.51 -2.34 13.87
CA VAL A 277 -0.56 -2.52 12.87
C VAL A 277 -0.46 -1.43 11.82
N LEU A 278 -0.41 -1.83 10.55
CA LEU A 278 -0.43 -0.93 9.40
C LEU A 278 -1.55 -1.41 8.48
N ALA A 279 -2.59 -0.58 8.29
CA ALA A 279 -3.77 -1.05 7.58
C ALA A 279 -4.52 0.03 6.83
N ASN A 280 -5.16 -0.38 5.73
CA ASN A 280 -6.22 0.37 5.06
C ASN A 280 -7.46 -0.53 4.93
N PRO A 281 -8.32 -0.58 5.96
CA PRO A 281 -9.51 -1.40 5.93
C PRO A 281 -10.53 -0.90 4.89
N PRO A 282 -11.47 -1.74 4.45
CA PRO A 282 -12.57 -1.32 3.57
C PRO A 282 -13.35 -0.12 4.14
N PHE A 283 -13.62 0.89 3.29
CA PHE A 283 -14.22 2.16 3.72
C PHE A 283 -15.72 2.09 4.04
N ALA A 284 -16.43 1.09 3.53
CA ALA A 284 -17.85 0.92 3.77
C ALA A 284 -18.23 -0.56 3.68
N GLY A 285 -19.16 -0.96 4.54
CA GLY A 285 -19.68 -2.32 4.61
C GLY A 285 -20.61 -2.43 5.80
N SER A 286 -21.51 -3.41 5.76
CA SER A 286 -22.33 -3.76 6.91
C SER A 286 -22.29 -5.27 7.08
N LEU A 287 -21.98 -5.72 8.29
CA LEU A 287 -22.03 -7.13 8.68
C LEU A 287 -23.23 -7.38 9.58
N ASP A 288 -23.69 -8.62 9.62
CA ASP A 288 -24.69 -9.03 10.61
C ASP A 288 -24.05 -9.38 11.94
N TYR A 289 -24.74 -9.05 13.03
CA TYR A 289 -24.24 -9.25 14.40
C TYR A 289 -23.93 -10.72 14.70
N GLU A 290 -24.66 -11.65 14.08
CA GLU A 290 -24.48 -13.10 14.28
C GLU A 290 -23.17 -13.61 13.66
N ASN A 291 -22.71 -12.96 12.58
CA ASN A 291 -21.46 -13.31 11.91
C ASN A 291 -20.27 -12.51 12.44
N THR A 292 -20.52 -11.46 13.23
CA THR A 292 -19.47 -10.59 13.78
C THR A 292 -18.94 -11.18 15.08
N ALA A 293 -17.62 -11.12 15.28
CA ALA A 293 -16.99 -11.60 16.49
C ALA A 293 -17.56 -10.91 17.76
N LYS A 294 -17.95 -11.72 18.75
CA LYS A 294 -18.68 -11.24 19.94
C LYS A 294 -17.84 -10.32 20.82
N ASP A 295 -16.54 -10.58 20.89
CA ASP A 295 -15.55 -9.75 21.58
C ASP A 295 -15.38 -8.37 20.92
N LEU A 296 -15.41 -8.28 19.58
CA LEU A 296 -15.44 -6.99 18.89
C LEU A 296 -16.70 -6.20 19.23
N LEU A 297 -17.86 -6.88 19.30
CA LEU A 297 -19.13 -6.27 19.70
C LEU A 297 -19.17 -5.85 21.18
N GLN A 298 -18.30 -6.40 22.03
CA GLN A 298 -18.11 -5.95 23.40
C GLN A 298 -17.31 -4.65 23.47
N ILE A 299 -16.36 -4.44 22.55
CA ILE A 299 -15.63 -3.16 22.43
C ILE A 299 -16.54 -2.07 21.88
N VAL A 300 -17.23 -2.35 20.77
CA VAL A 300 -18.17 -1.41 20.15
C VAL A 300 -19.33 -2.13 19.48
N LYS A 301 -20.55 -1.84 19.94
CA LYS A 301 -21.76 -2.47 19.38
C LYS A 301 -22.19 -1.77 18.09
N THR A 302 -21.77 -2.31 16.94
CA THR A 302 -22.10 -1.77 15.62
C THR A 302 -22.05 -2.83 14.52
N LYS A 303 -22.76 -2.57 13.40
CA LYS A 303 -22.68 -3.36 12.16
C LYS A 303 -21.70 -2.76 11.13
N LYS A 304 -21.22 -1.55 11.40
CA LYS A 304 -20.37 -0.77 10.50
C LYS A 304 -18.96 -1.33 10.47
N THR A 305 -18.55 -1.85 9.32
CA THR A 305 -17.25 -2.49 9.10
C THR A 305 -16.09 -1.57 9.49
N GLU A 306 -16.17 -0.27 9.16
CA GLU A 306 -15.11 0.71 9.45
C GLU A 306 -14.83 0.88 10.95
N LEU A 307 -15.85 0.75 11.80
CA LEU A 307 -15.71 0.85 13.26
C LEU A 307 -15.25 -0.49 13.87
N LEU A 308 -15.72 -1.61 13.31
CA LEU A 308 -15.32 -2.94 13.75
C LEU A 308 -13.83 -3.22 13.49
N PHE A 309 -13.28 -2.71 12.38
CA PHE A 309 -11.84 -2.81 12.12
C PHE A 309 -10.99 -2.05 13.14
N LEU A 310 -11.41 -0.86 13.58
CA LEU A 310 -10.71 -0.14 14.66
C LEU A 310 -10.75 -0.91 15.99
N ALA A 311 -11.89 -1.52 16.33
CA ALA A 311 -11.99 -2.41 17.49
C ALA A 311 -11.07 -3.64 17.33
N LEU A 312 -10.99 -4.19 16.12
CA LEU A 312 -10.07 -5.29 15.81
C LEU A 312 -8.61 -4.88 16.00
N PHE A 313 -8.19 -3.70 15.52
CA PHE A 313 -6.79 -3.27 15.69
C PHE A 313 -6.41 -3.18 17.17
N LEU A 314 -7.31 -2.66 18.02
CA LEU A 314 -7.11 -2.63 19.47
C LEU A 314 -7.04 -4.03 20.07
N ARG A 315 -7.82 -4.99 19.57
CA ARG A 315 -7.74 -6.39 20.01
C ARG A 315 -6.41 -7.04 19.61
N LEU A 316 -5.95 -6.81 18.38
CA LEU A 316 -4.73 -7.42 17.81
C LEU A 316 -3.45 -6.88 18.44
N LEU A 317 -3.43 -5.59 18.78
CA LEU A 317 -2.26 -4.96 19.39
C LEU A 317 -2.01 -5.48 20.80
N LYS A 318 -0.74 -5.75 21.12
CA LYS A 318 -0.31 -5.94 22.51
C LYS A 318 -0.25 -4.58 23.23
N PRO A 319 -0.30 -4.53 24.58
CA PRO A 319 0.01 -3.31 25.32
C PRO A 319 1.38 -2.73 24.92
N GLY A 320 1.42 -1.45 24.58
CA GLY A 320 2.57 -0.74 24.00
C GLY A 320 2.70 -0.87 22.48
N GLY A 321 1.83 -1.66 21.83
CA GLY A 321 1.76 -1.78 20.38
C GLY A 321 1.21 -0.51 19.73
N ARG A 322 1.68 -0.20 18.53
CA ARG A 322 1.40 1.03 17.78
C ARG A 322 0.58 0.72 16.53
N ALA A 323 -0.25 1.65 16.09
CA ALA A 323 -1.00 1.54 14.85
C ALA A 323 -0.88 2.82 14.03
N ALA A 324 -0.79 2.66 12.71
CA ALA A 324 -1.15 3.70 11.75
C ALA A 324 -2.18 3.11 10.77
N VAL A 325 -3.39 3.66 10.77
CA VAL A 325 -4.51 3.08 10.02
C VAL A 325 -5.30 4.15 9.30
N ILE A 326 -5.77 3.83 8.10
CA ILE A 326 -6.63 4.73 7.31
C ILE A 326 -8.09 4.50 7.69
N VAL A 327 -8.84 5.58 7.87
CA VAL A 327 -10.28 5.55 8.12
C VAL A 327 -11.01 6.53 7.21
N PRO A 328 -12.26 6.27 6.81
CA PRO A 328 -13.09 7.29 6.17
C PRO A 328 -13.37 8.43 7.16
N GLU A 329 -13.48 9.66 6.65
CA GLU A 329 -13.63 10.86 7.50
C GLU A 329 -14.85 10.80 8.43
N GLY A 330 -15.91 10.06 8.04
CA GLY A 330 -17.09 9.83 8.87
C GLY A 330 -16.79 9.16 10.22
N VAL A 331 -15.67 8.45 10.36
CA VAL A 331 -15.21 7.91 11.66
C VAL A 331 -14.85 9.03 12.64
N LEU A 332 -14.39 10.19 12.14
CA LEU A 332 -13.91 11.32 12.94
C LEU A 332 -15.05 12.14 13.57
N PHE A 333 -16.18 12.30 12.87
CA PHE A 333 -17.32 13.12 13.34
C PHE A 333 -18.64 12.36 13.48
N GLY A 334 -18.69 11.06 13.12
CA GLY A 334 -19.92 10.29 13.13
C GLY A 334 -20.69 10.43 14.45
N SER A 335 -21.99 10.66 14.37
CA SER A 335 -22.83 11.06 15.51
C SER A 335 -23.45 9.90 16.29
N SER A 336 -23.40 8.67 15.74
CA SER A 336 -23.97 7.51 16.43
C SER A 336 -23.20 7.18 17.70
N THR A 337 -23.87 6.51 18.65
CA THR A 337 -23.24 6.10 19.92
C THR A 337 -21.96 5.31 19.70
N ALA A 338 -21.95 4.38 18.75
CA ALA A 338 -20.76 3.58 18.42
C ALA A 338 -19.58 4.43 17.94
N HIS A 339 -19.83 5.46 17.12
CA HIS A 339 -18.77 6.35 16.64
C HIS A 339 -18.17 7.17 17.80
N LYS A 340 -19.03 7.77 18.64
CA LYS A 340 -18.60 8.56 19.79
C LYS A 340 -17.85 7.70 20.82
N GLU A 341 -18.37 6.51 21.09
CA GLU A 341 -17.75 5.58 22.06
C GLU A 341 -16.39 5.11 21.59
N LEU A 342 -16.23 4.80 20.30
CA LEU A 342 -14.93 4.40 19.75
C LEU A 342 -13.90 5.52 19.83
N ARG A 343 -14.27 6.76 19.49
CA ARG A 343 -13.38 7.92 19.62
C ARG A 343 -13.04 8.22 21.08
N ARG A 344 -14.04 8.13 21.97
CA ARG A 344 -13.83 8.22 23.42
C ARG A 344 -12.81 7.17 23.87
N LEU A 345 -12.98 5.91 23.47
CA LEU A 345 -12.10 4.82 23.86
C LEU A 345 -10.65 5.06 23.39
N LEU A 346 -10.45 5.52 22.16
CA LEU A 346 -9.12 5.88 21.64
C LEU A 346 -8.46 7.02 22.44
N VAL A 347 -9.22 8.04 22.83
CA VAL A 347 -8.70 9.22 23.54
C VAL A 347 -8.54 8.98 25.05
N GLU A 348 -9.46 8.25 25.66
CA GLU A 348 -9.54 8.07 27.11
C GLU A 348 -8.73 6.87 27.59
N GLU A 349 -8.83 5.74 26.89
CA GLU A 349 -8.30 4.45 27.35
C GLU A 349 -7.01 4.05 26.62
N GLN A 350 -6.73 4.70 25.50
CA GLN A 350 -5.53 4.50 24.69
C GLN A 350 -4.77 5.83 24.55
N LYS A 351 -3.65 5.80 23.82
CA LYS A 351 -2.90 7.00 23.46
C LYS A 351 -3.12 7.30 21.98
N LEU A 352 -4.00 8.25 21.67
CA LEU A 352 -4.16 8.77 20.32
C LEU A 352 -3.07 9.81 20.07
N ASP A 353 -2.12 9.50 19.21
CA ASP A 353 -0.96 10.36 18.94
C ASP A 353 -1.26 11.40 17.85
N ALA A 354 -1.99 11.03 16.78
CA ALA A 354 -2.30 11.95 15.69
C ALA A 354 -3.52 11.60 14.84
N VAL A 355 -4.05 12.64 14.19
CA VAL A 355 -5.05 12.59 13.12
C VAL A 355 -4.56 13.40 11.93
N ILE A 356 -4.33 12.73 10.80
CA ILE A 356 -3.86 13.37 9.56
C ILE A 356 -5.02 13.32 8.56
N SER A 357 -5.61 14.47 8.25
CA SER A 357 -6.68 14.59 7.27
C SER A 357 -6.13 14.50 5.85
N LEU A 358 -6.66 13.59 5.04
CA LEU A 358 -6.31 13.42 3.64
C LEU A 358 -7.45 13.95 2.74
N PRO A 359 -7.13 14.74 1.69
CA PRO A 359 -8.14 15.38 0.88
C PRO A 359 -8.85 14.36 -0.01
N SER A 360 -10.09 14.69 -0.40
CA SER A 360 -10.84 13.89 -1.37
C SER A 360 -10.04 13.78 -2.68
N GLY A 361 -9.83 12.56 -3.16
CA GLY A 361 -9.06 12.30 -4.38
C GLY A 361 -7.72 11.61 -4.17
N VAL A 362 -7.21 11.55 -2.94
CA VAL A 362 -6.00 10.74 -2.61
C VAL A 362 -6.19 9.27 -2.97
N PHE A 363 -7.42 8.75 -2.94
CA PHE A 363 -7.73 7.37 -3.31
C PHE A 363 -8.39 7.23 -4.68
N LYS A 364 -8.46 8.29 -5.49
CA LYS A 364 -8.97 8.17 -6.87
C LYS A 364 -8.01 7.36 -7.75
N PRO A 365 -8.55 6.61 -8.73
CA PRO A 365 -9.98 6.50 -9.09
C PRO A 365 -10.81 5.53 -8.23
N TYR A 366 -10.22 4.87 -7.22
CA TYR A 366 -10.91 3.83 -6.42
C TYR A 366 -11.97 4.40 -5.48
N ALA A 367 -11.66 5.48 -4.79
CA ALA A 367 -12.53 6.13 -3.82
C ALA A 367 -12.43 7.65 -3.94
N GLY A 368 -13.59 8.30 -4.00
CA GLY A 368 -13.71 9.77 -3.99
C GLY A 368 -13.90 10.36 -2.59
N VAL A 369 -14.02 9.53 -1.56
CA VAL A 369 -14.24 9.99 -0.18
C VAL A 369 -12.96 10.56 0.43
N SER A 370 -13.12 11.57 1.28
CA SER A 370 -12.07 12.04 2.18
C SER A 370 -11.79 10.97 3.25
N THR A 371 -10.53 10.91 3.68
CA THR A 371 -10.05 9.90 4.62
C THR A 371 -9.10 10.55 5.62
N ALA A 372 -8.74 9.83 6.67
CA ALA A 372 -7.71 10.27 7.59
C ALA A 372 -6.83 9.09 8.02
N ILE A 373 -5.60 9.40 8.41
CA ILE A 373 -4.69 8.47 9.06
C ILE A 373 -4.79 8.71 10.57
N LEU A 374 -5.12 7.67 11.32
CA LEU A 374 -5.05 7.66 12.77
C LEU A 374 -3.76 6.99 13.21
N LEU A 375 -3.00 7.66 14.07
CA LEU A 375 -1.85 7.07 14.75
C LEU A 375 -2.17 6.96 16.24
N PHE A 376 -2.09 5.74 16.79
CA PHE A 376 -2.34 5.51 18.19
C PHE A 376 -1.51 4.35 18.76
N THR A 377 -1.35 4.36 20.08
CA THR A 377 -0.68 3.31 20.84
C THR A 377 -1.68 2.69 21.82
N LYS A 378 -1.74 1.36 21.85
CA LYS A 378 -2.56 0.63 22.83
C LYS A 378 -1.89 0.67 24.19
N THR A 379 -2.58 1.17 25.20
CA THR A 379 -2.07 1.30 26.58
C THR A 379 -3.01 0.71 27.62
N ASN A 380 -4.32 0.57 27.31
CA ASN A 380 -5.38 0.17 28.24
C ASN A 380 -5.45 1.01 29.53
N SER A 381 -4.81 2.17 29.54
CA SER A 381 -4.66 3.05 30.72
C SER A 381 -4.66 4.53 30.35
N GLY A 382 -4.96 4.87 29.09
CA GLY A 382 -4.92 6.23 28.57
C GLY A 382 -3.50 6.67 28.20
N GLY A 383 -3.20 7.95 28.37
CA GLY A 383 -1.91 8.56 28.00
C GLY A 383 -2.00 9.56 26.85
N THR A 384 -3.19 9.79 26.30
CA THR A 384 -3.45 10.95 25.45
C THR A 384 -3.43 12.22 26.29
N GLU A 385 -2.47 13.11 26.04
CA GLU A 385 -2.45 14.47 26.62
C GLU A 385 -2.86 15.49 25.56
N HIS A 386 -2.25 15.38 24.39
CA HIS A 386 -2.53 16.16 23.20
C HIS A 386 -2.63 15.23 22.00
N VAL A 387 -3.43 15.62 21.01
CA VAL A 387 -3.53 14.95 19.72
C VAL A 387 -3.00 15.90 18.65
N TRP A 388 -2.05 15.44 17.85
CA TRP A 388 -1.49 16.22 16.75
C TRP A 388 -2.36 16.11 15.51
N PHE A 389 -2.79 17.25 14.97
CA PHE A 389 -3.58 17.34 13.75
C PHE A 389 -2.73 17.87 12.60
N TYR A 390 -2.89 17.29 11.42
CA TYR A 390 -2.26 17.78 10.18
C TYR A 390 -3.26 17.78 9.03
N ASP A 391 -3.35 18.91 8.30
CA ASP A 391 -4.22 19.09 7.14
C ASP A 391 -3.45 18.90 5.83
N VAL A 392 -3.63 17.75 5.17
CA VAL A 392 -2.97 17.49 3.89
C VAL A 392 -3.78 18.15 2.77
N GLU A 393 -3.13 19.02 2.00
CA GLU A 393 -3.74 19.68 0.84
C GLU A 393 -3.28 19.03 -0.47
N ALA A 394 -2.03 18.58 -0.52
CA ALA A 394 -1.45 17.94 -1.70
C ALA A 394 -0.50 16.79 -1.34
N ASP A 395 -0.62 15.66 -2.04
CA ASP A 395 0.15 14.44 -1.81
C ASP A 395 1.22 14.17 -2.88
N GLY A 396 1.57 15.17 -3.69
CA GLY A 396 2.48 15.05 -4.83
C GLY A 396 1.80 14.72 -6.16
N ARG A 397 0.48 14.47 -6.17
CA ARG A 397 -0.29 14.12 -7.37
C ARG A 397 -1.57 14.94 -7.49
N SER A 398 -2.07 15.10 -8.71
CA SER A 398 -3.41 15.66 -8.94
C SER A 398 -4.46 14.83 -8.19
N LEU A 399 -5.52 15.46 -7.71
CA LEU A 399 -6.63 14.82 -6.99
C LEU A 399 -7.79 14.42 -7.94
N ASP A 400 -7.47 14.26 -9.23
CA ASP A 400 -8.36 13.76 -10.27
C ASP A 400 -8.16 12.26 -10.53
N ASP A 401 -8.96 11.65 -11.40
CA ASP A 401 -8.86 10.21 -11.66
C ASP A 401 -7.53 9.80 -12.33
N LYS A 402 -6.82 10.76 -12.94
CA LYS A 402 -5.53 10.50 -13.60
C LYS A 402 -4.37 10.42 -12.63
N ARG A 403 -4.45 11.11 -11.48
CA ARG A 403 -3.40 11.13 -10.43
C ARG A 403 -2.00 11.44 -11.00
N THR A 404 -1.96 12.46 -11.85
CA THR A 404 -0.75 12.91 -12.54
C THR A 404 0.24 13.49 -11.52
N PRO A 405 1.52 13.09 -11.56
CA PRO A 405 2.55 13.72 -10.72
C PRO A 405 2.60 15.24 -10.92
N LEU A 406 2.69 15.99 -9.81
CA LEU A 406 2.79 17.45 -9.84
C LEU A 406 4.24 17.96 -9.82
N LEU A 407 5.18 17.06 -9.54
CA LEU A 407 6.62 17.29 -9.43
C LEU A 407 7.38 16.16 -10.13
N SER A 408 8.68 16.35 -10.32
CA SER A 408 9.56 15.30 -10.83
C SER A 408 9.66 14.13 -9.83
N ASP A 409 9.91 12.92 -10.34
CA ASP A 409 9.93 11.69 -9.54
C ASP A 409 10.89 11.77 -8.33
N ASP A 410 12.00 12.48 -8.46
CA ASP A 410 12.99 12.68 -7.39
C ASP A 410 12.49 13.58 -6.23
N LYS A 411 11.41 14.33 -6.43
CA LYS A 411 10.75 15.21 -5.45
C LYS A 411 9.44 14.65 -4.88
N LEU A 412 9.02 13.47 -5.32
CA LEU A 412 7.76 12.86 -4.90
C LEU A 412 7.93 11.96 -3.66
N GLY A 413 6.81 11.78 -2.95
CA GLY A 413 6.73 10.92 -1.78
C GLY A 413 7.15 11.62 -0.49
N PRO A 414 7.17 10.87 0.62
CA PRO A 414 7.45 11.41 1.96
C PRO A 414 8.96 11.65 2.21
N VAL A 415 9.84 10.87 1.57
CA VAL A 415 11.30 11.03 1.67
C VAL A 415 11.85 11.18 0.24
N PRO A 416 11.73 12.38 -0.35
CA PRO A 416 12.19 12.64 -1.70
C PRO A 416 13.73 12.62 -1.75
N ARG A 417 14.29 12.32 -2.93
CA ARG A 417 15.74 12.34 -3.16
C ARG A 417 16.29 13.76 -3.17
N ILE A 418 15.48 14.70 -3.66
CA ILE A 418 15.79 16.13 -3.63
C ILE A 418 14.77 16.81 -2.72
N ALA A 419 15.27 17.63 -1.78
CA ALA A 419 14.42 18.41 -0.89
C ALA A 419 13.53 19.38 -1.69
N LEU A 420 12.30 19.56 -1.22
CA LEU A 420 11.36 20.50 -1.80
C LEU A 420 11.75 21.94 -1.49
N ALA A 421 11.57 22.83 -2.46
CA ALA A 421 11.54 24.27 -2.20
C ALA A 421 10.22 24.66 -1.50
N GLU A 422 10.19 25.84 -0.86
CA GLU A 422 9.03 26.30 -0.08
C GLU A 422 7.76 26.41 -0.94
N GLU A 423 7.89 26.90 -2.17
CA GLU A 423 6.80 27.01 -3.14
C GLU A 423 6.28 25.65 -3.65
N GLU A 424 7.09 24.59 -3.51
CA GLU A 424 6.72 23.23 -3.93
C GLU A 424 5.92 22.50 -2.85
N HIS A 425 5.90 23.02 -1.61
CA HIS A 425 5.09 22.47 -0.52
C HIS A 425 3.61 22.37 -0.89
N ALA A 426 3.08 23.38 -1.59
CA ALA A 426 1.70 23.39 -2.09
C ALA A 426 1.37 22.23 -3.07
N LYS A 427 2.38 21.49 -3.55
CA LYS A 427 2.24 20.34 -4.45
C LYS A 427 2.51 19.02 -3.75
N ASN A 428 3.30 18.98 -2.69
CA ASN A 428 3.61 17.76 -1.93
C ASN A 428 3.89 18.08 -0.46
N ASN A 429 2.91 17.83 0.41
CA ASN A 429 3.03 18.04 1.85
C ASN A 429 3.71 16.87 2.59
N LEU A 430 3.88 15.71 1.96
CA LEU A 430 4.29 14.49 2.67
C LEU A 430 5.65 14.61 3.40
N PRO A 431 6.67 15.29 2.86
CA PRO A 431 7.94 15.47 3.58
C PRO A 431 7.81 16.37 4.81
N ASP A 432 6.94 17.38 4.75
CA ASP A 432 6.68 18.29 5.88
C ASP A 432 5.94 17.56 7.01
N ILE A 433 5.02 16.64 6.69
CA ILE A 433 4.37 15.77 7.68
C ILE A 433 5.43 15.03 8.51
N LEU A 434 6.43 14.39 7.86
CA LEU A 434 7.49 13.67 8.56
C LEU A 434 8.36 14.59 9.42
N ALA A 435 8.75 15.73 8.87
CA ALA A 435 9.57 16.71 9.58
C ALA A 435 8.88 17.21 10.86
N ARG A 436 7.58 17.53 10.77
CA ARG A 436 6.78 18.03 11.89
C ARG A 436 6.37 16.93 12.86
N TRP A 437 6.09 15.73 12.37
CA TRP A 437 5.82 14.56 13.21
C TRP A 437 6.94 14.28 14.21
N ALA A 438 8.19 14.50 13.81
CA ALA A 438 9.35 14.39 14.68
C ALA A 438 9.41 15.47 15.79
N GLN A 439 8.70 16.59 15.60
CA GLN A 439 8.63 17.73 16.52
C GLN A 439 7.28 17.86 17.26
N ARG A 440 6.40 16.86 17.13
CA ARG A 440 5.03 16.90 17.69
C ARG A 440 4.99 17.16 19.20
N ASP A 441 5.94 16.58 19.94
CA ASP A 441 6.08 16.71 21.40
C ASP A 441 6.96 17.93 21.78
N ARG A 442 7.21 18.84 20.84
CA ARG A 442 8.10 20.01 20.98
C ARG A 442 7.45 21.25 20.35
N SER A 443 8.00 21.76 19.25
CA SER A 443 7.58 23.03 18.64
C SER A 443 6.15 23.00 18.12
N GLU A 444 5.57 21.83 17.81
CA GLU A 444 4.19 21.73 17.33
C GLU A 444 3.15 22.09 18.42
N HIS A 445 3.51 22.06 19.71
CA HIS A 445 2.62 22.53 20.79
C HIS A 445 2.38 24.04 20.77
N GLU A 446 3.29 24.81 20.19
CA GLU A 446 3.26 26.27 20.17
C GLU A 446 2.56 26.82 18.91
N ARG A 447 2.15 25.95 18.00
CA ARG A 447 1.58 26.34 16.71
C ARG A 447 0.16 26.86 16.83
N ALA A 448 -0.13 27.86 16.01
CA ALA A 448 -1.45 28.46 15.95
C ALA A 448 -2.43 27.54 15.23
N ARG A 449 -3.71 27.63 15.57
CA ARG A 449 -4.81 26.88 14.93
C ARG A 449 -5.08 27.30 13.49
N THR A 450 -4.40 28.34 13.02
CA THR A 450 -4.39 28.81 11.64
C THR A 450 -3.37 28.06 10.78
N ASP A 451 -2.39 27.41 11.42
CA ASP A 451 -1.35 26.65 10.74
C ASP A 451 -1.90 25.33 10.18
N GLN A 452 -1.15 24.75 9.26
CA GLN A 452 -1.48 23.46 8.66
C GLN A 452 -1.41 22.28 9.66
N SER A 453 -0.68 22.44 10.75
CA SER A 453 -0.60 21.45 11.82
C SER A 453 -0.54 22.11 13.19
N PHE A 454 -1.18 21.48 14.18
CA PHE A 454 -1.27 21.97 15.56
C PHE A 454 -1.69 20.84 16.51
N CYS A 455 -1.42 21.03 17.81
CA CYS A 455 -1.80 20.09 18.86
C CYS A 455 -3.08 20.55 19.59
N ILE A 456 -4.00 19.61 19.85
CA ILE A 456 -5.21 19.88 20.64
C ILE A 456 -5.18 19.10 21.96
N PRO A 457 -5.40 19.74 23.12
CA PRO A 457 -5.49 19.05 24.40
C PRO A 457 -6.68 18.09 24.46
N LYS A 458 -6.48 16.94 25.10
CA LYS A 458 -7.50 15.92 25.34
C LYS A 458 -8.79 16.50 25.96
N THR A 459 -8.66 17.42 26.91
CA THR A 459 -9.81 18.03 27.61
C THR A 459 -10.75 18.78 26.67
N GLU A 460 -10.20 19.41 25.64
CA GLU A 460 -10.99 20.11 24.62
C GLU A 460 -11.69 19.14 23.67
N ILE A 461 -10.98 18.07 23.27
CA ILE A 461 -11.57 16.98 22.47
C ILE A 461 -12.77 16.36 23.22
N ALA A 462 -12.61 16.10 24.52
CA ALA A 462 -13.69 15.59 25.36
C ALA A 462 -14.87 16.58 25.47
N ALA A 463 -14.59 17.88 25.65
CA ALA A 463 -15.61 18.93 25.71
C ALA A 463 -16.42 19.06 24.41
N LEU A 464 -15.81 18.74 23.27
CA LEU A 464 -16.44 18.76 21.94
C LEU A 464 -17.03 17.39 21.55
N GLY A 465 -17.25 16.51 22.52
CA GLY A 465 -17.92 15.22 22.29
C GLY A 465 -17.07 14.23 21.50
N TYR A 466 -15.74 14.33 21.66
CA TYR A 466 -14.74 13.50 21.00
C TYR A 466 -14.75 13.63 19.47
N ASP A 467 -15.18 14.76 18.90
CA ASP A 467 -15.05 15.00 17.47
C ASP A 467 -13.57 15.13 17.09
N LEU A 468 -13.09 14.32 16.16
CA LEU A 468 -11.70 14.29 15.70
C LEU A 468 -11.54 14.93 14.32
N SER A 469 -12.48 15.77 13.89
CA SER A 469 -12.38 16.48 12.62
C SER A 469 -11.50 17.71 12.76
N LEU A 470 -10.47 17.82 11.93
CA LEU A 470 -9.54 18.95 11.96
C LEU A 470 -10.24 20.31 11.88
N ASN A 471 -11.26 20.43 11.01
CA ASN A 471 -12.06 21.64 10.82
C ASN A 471 -12.83 22.10 12.07
N ARG A 472 -13.00 21.23 13.07
CA ARG A 472 -13.62 21.60 14.35
C ARG A 472 -12.73 22.52 15.19
N TYR A 473 -11.42 22.43 14.98
CA TYR A 473 -10.40 23.12 15.77
C TYR A 473 -9.66 24.20 14.98
N LYS A 474 -9.64 24.11 13.65
CA LYS A 474 -8.97 25.06 12.77
C LYS A 474 -9.63 26.44 12.84
N GLU A 475 -8.81 27.47 13.02
CA GLU A 475 -9.25 28.87 12.96
C GLU A 475 -9.07 29.40 11.54
N ILE A 476 -10.16 29.78 10.88
CA ILE A 476 -10.11 30.36 9.53
C ILE A 476 -9.96 31.87 9.68
N VAL A 477 -8.78 32.40 9.32
CA VAL A 477 -8.55 33.84 9.20
C VAL A 477 -9.13 34.30 7.87
N TYR A 478 -10.32 34.88 7.89
CA TYR A 478 -10.84 35.60 6.73
C TYR A 478 -10.01 36.87 6.54
N GLN A 479 -9.09 36.87 5.57
CA GLN A 479 -8.60 38.13 5.03
C GLN A 479 -9.77 38.76 4.28
N GLU A 480 -10.22 39.92 4.75
CA GLU A 480 -11.17 40.75 4.03
C GLU A 480 -10.50 41.14 2.71
N ILE A 481 -10.84 40.45 1.63
CA ILE A 481 -10.43 40.84 0.29
C ILE A 481 -11.12 42.19 0.06
N GLN A 482 -10.38 43.28 0.18
CA GLN A 482 -10.86 44.60 -0.22
C GLN A 482 -11.09 44.57 -1.73
N HIS A 483 -12.32 44.23 -2.10
CA HIS A 483 -12.77 44.41 -3.46
C HIS A 483 -12.79 45.91 -3.74
N ARG A 484 -12.25 46.30 -4.90
CA ARG A 484 -12.42 47.65 -5.44
C ARG A 484 -13.90 48.00 -5.44
N SER A 485 -14.23 49.25 -5.11
CA SER A 485 -15.64 49.64 -5.08
C SER A 485 -16.24 49.52 -6.49
N PRO A 486 -17.53 49.15 -6.63
CA PRO A 486 -18.19 49.13 -7.93
C PRO A 486 -18.07 50.45 -8.70
N LYS A 487 -17.97 51.59 -7.99
CA LYS A 487 -17.71 52.91 -8.58
C LYS A 487 -16.34 53.03 -9.23
N GLU A 488 -15.29 52.50 -8.60
CA GLU A 488 -13.94 52.51 -9.17
C GLU A 488 -13.84 51.60 -10.39
N ILE A 489 -14.53 50.46 -10.37
CA ILE A 489 -14.59 49.55 -11.52
C ILE A 489 -15.34 50.20 -12.68
N LEU A 490 -16.47 50.88 -12.42
CA LEU A 490 -17.23 51.61 -13.43
C LEU A 490 -16.42 52.78 -14.02
N ALA A 491 -15.69 53.52 -13.19
CA ALA A 491 -14.85 54.63 -13.67
C ALA A 491 -13.72 54.17 -14.60
N ASP A 492 -13.11 53.02 -14.32
CA ASP A 492 -12.10 52.43 -15.21
C ASP A 492 -12.72 51.92 -16.52
N LEU A 493 -13.93 51.33 -16.47
CA LEU A 493 -14.66 50.88 -17.66
C LEU A 493 -15.02 52.06 -18.58
N ASP A 494 -15.52 53.17 -18.02
CA ASP A 494 -15.83 54.39 -18.78
C ASP A 494 -14.57 54.96 -19.47
N LYS A 495 -13.42 54.88 -18.78
CA LYS A 495 -12.13 55.33 -19.33
C LYS A 495 -11.67 54.43 -20.47
N LEU A 496 -11.74 53.11 -20.30
CA LEU A 496 -11.41 52.12 -21.33
C LEU A 496 -12.33 52.26 -22.55
N GLU A 497 -13.63 52.44 -22.34
CA GLU A 497 -14.59 52.64 -23.42
C GLU A 497 -14.29 53.93 -24.20
N SER A 498 -13.92 55.01 -23.49
CA SER A 498 -13.50 56.27 -24.12
C SER A 498 -12.21 56.11 -24.94
N GLU A 499 -11.24 55.33 -24.45
CA GLU A 499 -10.00 55.01 -25.18
C GLU A 499 -10.29 54.19 -26.44
N ILE A 500 -11.11 53.13 -26.34
CA ILE A 500 -11.54 52.31 -27.47
C ILE A 500 -12.26 53.15 -28.53
N GLN A 501 -13.18 54.03 -28.12
CA GLN A 501 -13.90 54.92 -29.04
C GLN A 501 -12.97 55.91 -29.74
N ARG A 502 -11.94 56.41 -29.06
CA ARG A 502 -10.93 57.27 -29.67
C ARG A 502 -10.10 56.51 -30.70
N GLU A 503 -9.56 55.34 -30.33
CA GLU A 503 -8.75 54.50 -31.21
C GLU A 503 -9.54 54.03 -32.44
N MET A 504 -10.82 53.69 -32.28
CA MET A 504 -11.70 53.36 -33.41
C MET A 504 -11.87 54.53 -34.38
N LYS A 505 -12.00 55.76 -33.88
CA LYS A 505 -12.12 56.96 -34.73
C LYS A 505 -10.82 57.28 -35.45
N GLU A 506 -9.68 57.11 -34.78
CA GLU A 506 -8.36 57.24 -35.41
C GLU A 506 -8.19 56.22 -36.54
N LEU A 507 -8.59 54.97 -36.30
CA LEU A 507 -8.56 53.91 -37.31
C LEU A 507 -9.47 54.20 -38.51
N ASP A 508 -10.72 54.65 -38.29
CA ASP A 508 -11.64 55.05 -39.38
C ASP A 508 -11.08 56.23 -40.18
N GLY A 509 -10.40 57.16 -39.51
CA GLY A 509 -9.71 58.29 -40.16
C GLY A 509 -8.50 57.89 -41.01
N MET A 510 -7.82 56.79 -40.68
CA MET A 510 -6.70 56.25 -41.47
C MET A 510 -7.15 55.39 -42.65
N LEU A 511 -8.41 54.94 -42.67
CA LEU A 511 -9.01 54.13 -43.73
C LEU A 511 -9.73 54.96 -44.81
N ARG A 512 -9.80 56.29 -44.63
CA ARG A 512 -10.25 57.27 -45.64
C ARG A 512 -9.06 57.96 -46.28
#